data_AF-A0A538Q6V2-F1
#
_entry.id   AF-A0A538Q6V2-F1
#
_cell.length_a   1.000
_cell.length_b   1.000
_cell.length_c   1.000
_cell.angle_alpha   90.00
_cell.angle_beta   90.00
_cell.angle_gamma   90.00
#
_symmetry.space_group_name_H-M   'P 1'
#
loop_
_entity.id
_entity.type
_entity.pdbx_description
1 polymer ?
#
loop_
_entity_poly.entity_id
_entity_poly.type
_entity_poly.pdbx_seq_one_letter_code
_entity_poly.pdbx_strand_id
1 'polypeptide(L)'
;MRTSEAIARHAWCAGVLIAALIGCASDPSPTLSAQQLFATRAWPALGRCAGCHATQPTIAFLAPGTPTEAYATMFAFQPPIVDVASPASSLVLTMGQHTGPALLPGDADAILAWLDAEHAERVPDPGMAVTFGPIDLALDMVNVVDLGRGATLGFVPSPSVEGLALRRIVLTAGAAALHVVHPLFASHPSLGPPRIDTSDAFGDVDLDLAAGAAVALGGGAAVLPGFDPGDPITIHFRTLEAP
;
A
#
# COMPACT_ATOMS: atom_id res chain seq x y z
N MET A 1 -69.79 -43.62 43.38
CA MET A 1 -70.79 -42.73 42.73
C MET A 1 -70.15 -41.36 42.55
N ARG A 2 -70.27 -40.81 41.33
CA ARG A 2 -70.09 -39.39 40.94
C ARG A 2 -68.64 -38.87 40.97
N THR A 3 -67.93 -38.77 39.84
CA THR A 3 -68.07 -37.92 38.62
C THR A 3 -67.28 -36.61 38.70
N SER A 4 -66.68 -36.26 37.57
CA SER A 4 -66.41 -34.90 37.05
C SER A 4 -65.16 -34.20 37.61
N GLU A 5 -64.12 -34.00 36.80
CA GLU A 5 -63.93 -33.02 35.70
C GLU A 5 -63.34 -31.68 36.18
N ALA A 6 -62.10 -31.48 35.73
CA ALA A 6 -61.59 -30.29 35.04
C ALA A 6 -61.28 -28.96 35.77
N ILE A 7 -60.31 -28.28 35.13
CA ILE A 7 -60.01 -26.84 35.09
C ILE A 7 -58.86 -26.33 35.99
N ALA A 8 -57.68 -26.30 35.35
CA ALA A 8 -56.79 -25.16 35.15
C ALA A 8 -56.69 -24.06 36.22
N ARG A 9 -55.43 -23.84 36.66
CA ARG A 9 -54.65 -22.57 36.63
C ARG A 9 -53.49 -22.70 37.63
N HIS A 10 -52.57 -21.73 37.61
CA HIS A 10 -51.28 -21.61 38.34
C HIS A 10 -50.08 -21.95 37.44
N ALA A 11 -49.00 -21.19 37.37
CA ALA A 11 -48.71 -19.84 37.85
C ALA A 11 -47.43 -19.38 37.13
N TRP A 12 -47.27 -18.07 37.10
CA TRP A 12 -46.11 -17.24 36.76
C TRP A 12 -44.75 -17.91 36.49
N CYS A 13 -44.19 -17.66 35.31
CA CYS A 13 -42.75 -17.57 35.11
C CYS A 13 -42.39 -16.17 34.61
N ALA A 14 -41.69 -15.42 35.46
CA ALA A 14 -40.95 -14.23 35.08
C ALA A 14 -39.76 -14.65 34.20
N GLY A 15 -39.91 -14.48 32.88
CA GLY A 15 -38.82 -14.68 31.92
C GLY A 15 -38.16 -13.34 31.62
N VAL A 16 -36.95 -13.16 32.14
CA VAL A 16 -36.06 -12.04 31.84
C VAL A 16 -35.82 -12.00 30.32
N LEU A 17 -36.23 -10.90 29.66
CA LEU A 17 -35.80 -10.58 28.30
C LEU A 17 -34.31 -10.20 28.35
N ILE A 18 -33.44 -11.13 27.96
CA ILE A 18 -32.10 -10.77 27.47
C ILE A 18 -32.24 -10.66 25.95
N ALA A 19 -32.36 -9.42 25.47
CA ALA A 19 -32.17 -9.11 24.07
C ALA A 19 -30.69 -9.34 23.72
N ALA A 20 -30.37 -10.54 23.21
CA ALA A 20 -29.11 -10.78 22.54
C ALA A 20 -29.16 -10.03 21.20
N LEU A 21 -28.63 -8.80 21.21
CA LEU A 21 -28.19 -8.11 20.00
C LEU A 21 -27.04 -8.93 19.42
N ILE A 22 -27.39 -9.89 18.55
CA ILE A 22 -26.44 -10.53 17.64
C ILE A 22 -26.06 -9.43 16.64
N GLY A 23 -25.06 -8.63 17.02
CA GLY A 23 -24.29 -7.87 16.06
C GLY A 23 -23.66 -8.89 15.12
N CYS A 24 -24.00 -8.82 13.85
CA CYS A 24 -23.21 -9.43 12.79
C CYS A 24 -21.83 -8.76 12.84
N ALA A 25 -20.92 -9.28 13.65
CA ALA A 25 -19.51 -9.10 13.42
C ALA A 25 -19.23 -9.84 12.12
N SER A 26 -19.18 -9.10 11.01
CA SER A 26 -18.58 -9.60 9.79
C SER A 26 -17.12 -9.85 10.13
N ASP A 27 -16.76 -11.10 10.39
CA ASP A 27 -15.35 -11.49 10.41
C ASP A 27 -14.71 -10.97 9.12
N PRO A 28 -13.60 -10.23 9.17
CA PRO A 28 -12.89 -9.88 7.95
C PRO A 28 -12.45 -11.20 7.32
N SER A 29 -13.05 -11.54 6.18
CA SER A 29 -12.57 -12.64 5.36
C SER A 29 -11.08 -12.38 5.10
N PRO A 30 -10.20 -13.39 5.26
CA PRO A 30 -8.78 -13.17 5.03
C PRO A 30 -8.58 -12.67 3.60
N THR A 31 -8.07 -11.45 3.46
CA THR A 31 -7.64 -10.90 2.17
C THR A 31 -6.52 -11.80 1.66
N LEU A 32 -6.72 -12.40 0.47
CA LEU A 32 -5.68 -13.21 -0.16
C LEU A 32 -4.49 -12.31 -0.50
N SER A 33 -3.27 -12.80 -0.26
CA SER A 33 -2.05 -12.14 -0.74
C SER A 33 -2.02 -12.04 -2.27
N ALA A 34 -1.23 -11.14 -2.82
CA ALA A 34 -1.05 -10.97 -4.25
C ALA A 34 -0.53 -12.25 -4.90
N GLN A 35 0.39 -12.97 -4.25
CA GLN A 35 0.84 -14.28 -4.73
C GLN A 35 -0.29 -15.34 -4.73
N GLN A 36 -1.19 -15.32 -3.74
CA GLN A 36 -2.37 -16.20 -3.74
C GLN A 36 -3.37 -15.79 -4.82
N LEU A 37 -3.57 -14.50 -5.07
CA LEU A 37 -4.40 -13.97 -6.16
C LEU A 37 -3.81 -14.33 -7.53
N PHE A 38 -2.49 -14.34 -7.68
CA PHE A 38 -1.83 -14.85 -8.87
C PHE A 38 -2.23 -16.30 -9.13
N ALA A 39 -1.99 -17.18 -8.16
CA ALA A 39 -2.22 -18.61 -8.33
C ALA A 39 -3.71 -18.96 -8.54
N THR A 40 -4.62 -18.23 -7.88
CA THR A 40 -6.05 -18.58 -7.85
C THR A 40 -6.90 -17.81 -8.86
N ARG A 41 -6.45 -16.63 -9.33
CA ARG A 41 -7.24 -15.77 -10.25
C ARG A 41 -6.53 -15.47 -11.56
N ALA A 42 -5.30 -14.96 -11.54
CA ALA A 42 -4.59 -14.58 -12.76
C ALA A 42 -4.07 -15.81 -13.54
N TRP A 43 -3.55 -16.81 -12.84
CA TRP A 43 -2.93 -17.99 -13.44
C TRP A 43 -3.86 -18.83 -14.31
N PRO A 44 -5.15 -19.09 -13.96
CA PRO A 44 -6.08 -19.76 -14.86
C PRO A 44 -6.13 -19.15 -16.27
N ALA A 45 -6.00 -17.82 -16.37
CA ALA A 45 -5.93 -17.13 -17.65
C ALA A 45 -4.55 -17.25 -18.30
N LEU A 46 -3.49 -16.89 -17.57
CA LEU A 46 -2.10 -16.83 -18.05
C LEU A 46 -1.54 -18.22 -18.38
N GLY A 47 -1.88 -19.25 -17.61
CA GLY A 47 -1.43 -20.62 -17.81
C GLY A 47 -1.85 -21.21 -19.16
N ARG A 48 -2.93 -20.70 -19.77
CA ARG A 48 -3.33 -21.08 -21.15
C ARG A 48 -2.32 -20.59 -22.19
N CYS A 49 -1.52 -19.59 -21.85
CA CYS A 49 -0.45 -19.04 -22.69
C CYS A 49 0.89 -19.77 -22.47
N ALA A 50 1.01 -20.59 -21.41
CA ALA A 50 2.26 -21.26 -21.03
C ALA A 50 2.82 -22.20 -22.11
N GLY A 51 1.97 -22.74 -23.00
CA GLY A 51 2.41 -23.63 -24.08
C GLY A 51 3.53 -23.04 -24.95
N CYS A 52 3.52 -21.72 -25.19
CA CYS A 52 4.61 -21.01 -25.86
C CYS A 52 5.47 -20.21 -24.89
N HIS A 53 4.83 -19.55 -23.92
CA HIS A 53 5.50 -18.62 -23.02
C HIS A 53 6.24 -19.27 -21.84
N ALA A 54 6.25 -20.60 -21.73
CA ALA A 54 7.09 -21.32 -20.76
C ALA A 54 8.35 -21.93 -21.36
N THR A 55 8.42 -22.07 -22.70
CA THR A 55 9.43 -22.91 -23.36
C THR A 55 10.27 -22.16 -24.38
N GLN A 56 9.74 -21.09 -24.98
CA GLN A 56 10.44 -20.34 -26.02
C GLN A 56 11.34 -19.25 -25.41
N PRO A 57 12.68 -19.34 -25.51
CA PRO A 57 13.61 -18.52 -24.72
C PRO A 57 13.39 -17.01 -24.83
N THR A 58 12.95 -16.52 -25.99
CA THR A 58 12.75 -15.09 -26.24
C THR A 58 11.44 -14.53 -25.70
N ILE A 59 10.51 -15.39 -25.28
CA ILE A 59 9.17 -15.02 -24.78
C ILE A 59 8.78 -15.83 -23.53
N ALA A 60 9.77 -16.41 -22.84
CA ALA A 60 9.61 -17.40 -21.77
C ALA A 60 9.18 -16.79 -20.41
N PHE A 61 8.33 -15.76 -20.39
CA PHE A 61 7.94 -15.07 -19.15
C PHE A 61 7.04 -15.89 -18.22
N LEU A 62 6.48 -17.01 -18.69
CA LEU A 62 5.73 -17.98 -17.87
C LEU A 62 6.54 -19.24 -17.58
N ALA A 63 7.86 -19.26 -17.83
CA ALA A 63 8.67 -20.44 -17.54
C ALA A 63 8.69 -20.75 -16.04
N PRO A 64 8.67 -22.04 -15.66
CA PRO A 64 8.61 -23.27 -16.45
C PRO A 64 7.16 -23.77 -16.73
N GLY A 65 6.15 -22.91 -16.57
CA GLY A 65 4.75 -23.22 -16.87
C GLY A 65 3.95 -23.67 -15.65
N THR A 66 4.40 -23.33 -14.44
CA THR A 66 3.67 -23.55 -13.19
C THR A 66 3.40 -22.21 -12.50
N PRO A 67 2.31 -22.06 -11.71
CA PRO A 67 2.00 -20.79 -11.07
C PRO A 67 3.12 -20.32 -10.13
N THR A 68 3.64 -21.22 -9.29
CA THR A 68 4.63 -20.83 -8.27
C THR A 68 5.90 -20.27 -8.90
N GLU A 69 6.37 -20.88 -9.99
CA GLU A 69 7.66 -20.54 -10.58
C GLU A 69 7.51 -19.45 -11.66
N ALA A 70 6.43 -19.47 -12.45
CA ALA A 70 6.14 -18.42 -13.43
C ALA A 70 5.96 -17.05 -12.78
N TYR A 71 5.44 -17.00 -11.55
CA TYR A 71 5.30 -15.79 -10.77
C TYR A 71 6.60 -14.96 -10.74
N ALA A 72 7.70 -15.55 -10.29
CA ALA A 72 9.00 -14.88 -10.21
C ALA A 72 9.54 -14.51 -11.61
N THR A 73 9.36 -15.40 -12.59
CA THR A 73 9.81 -15.19 -13.97
C THR A 73 9.14 -13.98 -14.61
N MET A 74 7.85 -13.75 -14.36
CA MET A 74 7.13 -12.60 -14.92
C MET A 74 7.70 -11.25 -14.46
N PHE A 75 8.12 -11.14 -13.18
CA PHE A 75 8.75 -9.92 -12.67
C PHE A 75 10.20 -9.74 -13.16
N ALA A 76 10.91 -10.83 -13.41
CA ALA A 76 12.30 -10.80 -13.89
C ALA A 76 12.42 -10.63 -15.41
N PHE A 77 11.34 -10.83 -16.16
CA PHE A 77 11.38 -10.84 -17.62
C PHE A 77 11.72 -9.48 -18.21
N GLN A 78 12.49 -9.48 -19.31
CA GLN A 78 12.93 -8.26 -20.00
C GLN A 78 12.61 -8.35 -21.51
N PRO A 79 12.00 -7.31 -22.10
CA PRO A 79 11.52 -6.07 -21.46
C PRO A 79 10.38 -6.34 -20.45
N PRO A 80 10.18 -5.46 -19.45
CA PRO A 80 9.22 -5.69 -18.38
C PRO A 80 7.81 -5.83 -18.94
N ILE A 81 7.12 -6.90 -18.53
CA ILE A 81 5.73 -7.16 -18.92
C ILE A 81 4.71 -6.81 -17.83
N VAL A 82 5.21 -6.62 -16.61
CA VAL A 82 4.45 -6.24 -15.42
C VAL A 82 4.97 -4.87 -14.99
N ASP A 83 4.05 -3.93 -14.86
CA ASP A 83 4.29 -2.61 -14.27
C ASP A 83 3.55 -2.52 -12.94
N VAL A 84 4.28 -2.76 -11.86
CA VAL A 84 3.74 -2.71 -10.49
C VAL A 84 3.41 -1.28 -10.08
N ALA A 85 4.10 -0.27 -10.61
CA ALA A 85 3.83 1.12 -10.29
C ALA A 85 2.57 1.64 -10.97
N SER A 86 2.20 1.06 -12.12
CA SER A 86 0.99 1.38 -12.87
C SER A 86 0.32 0.11 -13.40
N PRO A 87 -0.42 -0.65 -12.56
CA PRO A 87 -1.02 -1.95 -12.90
C PRO A 87 -1.71 -1.98 -14.27
N ALA A 88 -2.59 -1.00 -14.54
CA ALA A 88 -3.34 -0.89 -15.79
C ALA A 88 -2.46 -0.66 -17.05
N SER A 89 -1.22 -0.24 -16.88
CA SER A 89 -0.24 -0.04 -17.95
C SER A 89 0.63 -1.28 -18.22
N SER A 90 0.46 -2.36 -17.45
CA SER A 90 1.22 -3.60 -17.64
C SER A 90 0.99 -4.19 -19.04
N LEU A 91 2.08 -4.50 -19.75
CA LEU A 91 2.03 -5.08 -21.10
C LEU A 91 1.27 -6.42 -21.12
N VAL A 92 1.31 -7.18 -20.01
CA VAL A 92 0.55 -8.44 -19.85
C VAL A 92 -0.96 -8.27 -20.11
N LEU A 93 -1.53 -7.10 -19.84
CA LEU A 93 -2.96 -6.78 -20.05
C LEU A 93 -3.30 -6.43 -21.50
N THR A 94 -2.30 -6.02 -22.29
CA THR A 94 -2.48 -5.59 -23.68
C THR A 94 -2.01 -6.64 -24.69
N MET A 95 -1.63 -7.82 -24.20
CA MET A 95 -1.23 -8.93 -25.06
C MET A 95 -2.37 -9.36 -25.98
N GLY A 96 -2.16 -9.15 -27.28
CA GLY A 96 -3.08 -9.56 -28.34
C GLY A 96 -3.03 -11.06 -28.65
N GLN A 97 -3.82 -11.45 -29.65
CA GLN A 97 -3.97 -12.84 -30.08
C GLN A 97 -2.68 -13.38 -30.73
N HIS A 98 -1.95 -14.27 -30.04
CA HIS A 98 -0.71 -14.91 -30.53
C HIS A 98 -0.94 -16.36 -30.99
N THR A 99 -1.82 -16.57 -31.97
CA THR A 99 -2.31 -17.89 -32.46
C THR A 99 -3.11 -18.73 -31.45
N GLY A 100 -3.06 -18.40 -30.16
CA GLY A 100 -3.96 -18.91 -29.11
C GLY A 100 -5.20 -18.02 -28.89
N PRO A 101 -6.07 -18.36 -27.92
CA PRO A 101 -7.21 -17.51 -27.57
C PRO A 101 -6.71 -16.17 -27.00
N ALA A 102 -7.38 -15.08 -27.39
CA ALA A 102 -7.17 -13.80 -26.72
C ALA A 102 -7.60 -13.88 -25.25
N LEU A 103 -7.07 -13.00 -24.41
CA LEU A 103 -7.64 -12.78 -23.07
C LEU A 103 -9.11 -12.39 -23.24
N LEU A 104 -10.00 -13.10 -22.54
CA LEU A 104 -11.38 -12.67 -22.44
C LEU A 104 -11.44 -11.44 -21.52
N PRO A 105 -12.48 -10.59 -21.64
CA PRO A 105 -12.62 -9.43 -20.76
C PRO A 105 -12.50 -9.78 -19.26
N GLY A 106 -13.16 -10.85 -18.82
CA GLY A 106 -13.06 -11.30 -17.42
C GLY A 106 -11.70 -11.87 -17.01
N ASP A 107 -10.87 -12.29 -17.96
CA ASP A 107 -9.49 -12.70 -17.67
C ASP A 107 -8.60 -11.47 -17.42
N ALA A 108 -8.80 -10.40 -18.19
CA ALA A 108 -8.09 -9.14 -17.99
C ALA A 108 -8.42 -8.53 -16.62
N ASP A 109 -9.69 -8.57 -16.19
CA ASP A 109 -10.10 -8.11 -14.86
C ASP A 109 -9.43 -8.92 -13.74
N ALA A 110 -9.31 -10.24 -13.91
CA ALA A 110 -8.66 -11.10 -12.92
C ALA A 110 -7.15 -10.86 -12.83
N ILE A 111 -6.49 -10.59 -13.96
CA ILE A 111 -5.07 -10.22 -14.01
C ILE A 111 -4.86 -8.82 -13.42
N LEU A 112 -5.73 -7.85 -13.74
CA LEU A 112 -5.66 -6.51 -13.18
C LEU A 112 -5.85 -6.52 -11.66
N ALA A 113 -6.84 -7.26 -11.14
CA ALA A 113 -7.05 -7.38 -9.70
C ALA A 113 -5.85 -8.02 -8.97
N TRP A 114 -5.12 -8.92 -9.62
CA TRP A 114 -3.85 -9.42 -9.11
C TRP A 114 -2.77 -8.33 -9.12
N LEU A 115 -2.61 -7.60 -10.22
CA LEU A 115 -1.63 -6.51 -10.34
C LEU A 115 -1.91 -5.36 -9.35
N ASP A 116 -3.17 -5.06 -9.07
CA ASP A 116 -3.56 -4.08 -8.05
C ASP A 116 -3.18 -4.57 -6.64
N ALA A 117 -3.27 -5.87 -6.37
CA ALA A 117 -2.78 -6.44 -5.12
C ALA A 117 -1.25 -6.43 -5.05
N GLU A 118 -0.54 -6.70 -6.16
CA GLU A 118 0.93 -6.55 -6.22
C GLU A 118 1.35 -5.11 -5.99
N HIS A 119 0.61 -4.14 -6.54
CA HIS A 119 0.81 -2.73 -6.27
C HIS A 119 0.61 -2.44 -4.78
N ALA A 120 -0.51 -2.85 -4.19
CA ALA A 120 -0.78 -2.60 -2.77
C ALA A 120 0.25 -3.26 -1.83
N GLU A 121 0.82 -4.40 -2.19
CA GLU A 121 1.82 -5.10 -1.37
C GLU A 121 3.25 -4.56 -1.55
N ARG A 122 3.56 -3.96 -2.70
CA ARG A 122 4.95 -3.59 -3.07
C ARG A 122 5.18 -2.10 -3.22
N VAL A 123 4.12 -1.36 -3.53
CA VAL A 123 4.13 0.09 -3.62
C VAL A 123 3.52 0.58 -2.32
N PRO A 124 4.27 1.35 -1.52
CA PRO A 124 3.72 2.00 -0.35
C PRO A 124 2.46 2.79 -0.74
N ASP A 125 1.31 2.40 -0.19
CA ASP A 125 0.08 3.20 -0.28
C ASP A 125 0.31 4.47 0.55
N PRO A 126 0.31 5.67 -0.06
CA PRO A 126 0.40 6.91 0.70
C PRO A 126 -0.81 7.09 1.66
N GLY A 127 -1.86 6.27 1.55
CA GLY A 127 -3.08 6.34 2.35
C GLY A 127 -3.90 7.59 2.00
N MET A 128 -4.89 7.93 2.85
CA MET A 128 -5.43 9.31 2.86
C MET A 128 -4.33 10.26 3.38
N ALA A 129 -3.35 10.51 2.53
CA ALA A 129 -2.12 11.15 2.93
C ALA A 129 -2.39 12.62 3.24
N VAL A 130 -2.08 13.05 4.46
CA VAL A 130 -1.91 14.48 4.72
C VAL A 130 -0.62 14.88 3.98
N THR A 131 -0.78 15.71 2.95
CA THR A 131 0.31 16.07 2.03
C THR A 131 0.78 17.49 2.28
N PHE A 132 2.09 17.69 2.33
CA PHE A 132 2.74 18.99 2.42
C PHE A 132 3.68 19.21 1.23
N GLY A 133 3.66 20.43 0.70
CA GLY A 133 4.45 20.84 -0.45
C GLY A 133 3.62 21.09 -1.72
N PRO A 134 4.27 21.20 -2.90
CA PRO A 134 5.71 20.96 -3.12
C PRO A 134 6.62 21.98 -2.41
N ILE A 135 7.81 21.54 -2.01
CA ILE A 135 8.83 22.31 -1.30
C ILE A 135 10.08 22.39 -2.17
N ASP A 136 10.50 23.60 -2.50
CA ASP A 136 11.81 23.84 -3.10
C ASP A 136 12.90 23.67 -2.03
N LEU A 137 13.89 22.83 -2.32
CA LEU A 137 14.92 22.49 -1.35
C LEU A 137 16.03 23.54 -1.30
N ALA A 138 16.27 24.06 -0.10
CA ALA A 138 17.48 24.80 0.21
C ALA A 138 18.62 23.83 0.57
N LEU A 139 19.41 23.42 -0.42
CA LEU A 139 20.51 22.45 -0.24
C LEU A 139 21.54 22.93 0.79
N ASP A 140 22.03 21.98 1.60
CA ASP A 140 22.97 22.15 2.71
C ASP A 140 22.53 23.17 3.79
N MET A 141 21.28 23.59 3.75
CA MET A 141 20.65 24.48 4.73
C MET A 141 19.50 23.79 5.43
N VAL A 142 19.10 24.32 6.59
CA VAL A 142 17.92 23.82 7.30
C VAL A 142 16.68 24.24 6.52
N ASN A 143 15.91 23.24 6.11
CA ASN A 143 14.56 23.39 5.60
C ASN A 143 13.61 23.09 6.75
N VAL A 144 12.58 23.91 6.92
CA VAL A 144 11.54 23.71 7.93
C VAL A 144 10.20 23.75 7.23
N VAL A 145 9.44 22.66 7.36
CA VAL A 145 8.10 22.50 6.79
C VAL A 145 7.10 22.67 7.92
N ASP A 146 6.16 23.60 7.75
CA ASP A 146 5.00 23.73 8.63
C ASP A 146 4.01 22.61 8.30
N LEU A 147 3.75 21.74 9.27
CA LEU A 147 2.83 20.61 9.13
C LEU A 147 1.40 20.97 9.57
N GLY A 148 1.15 22.25 9.86
CA GLY A 148 -0.07 22.71 10.51
C GLY A 148 -0.14 22.27 11.97
N ARG A 149 -1.18 22.72 12.67
CA ARG A 149 -1.41 22.38 14.10
C ARG A 149 -0.23 22.75 15.03
N GLY A 150 0.64 23.66 14.57
CA GLY A 150 1.84 24.09 15.27
C GLY A 150 3.00 23.08 15.22
N ALA A 151 2.88 21.99 14.44
CA ALA A 151 3.94 21.02 14.25
C ALA A 151 4.85 21.41 13.07
N THR A 152 6.13 21.05 13.15
CA THR A 152 7.09 21.29 12.07
C THR A 152 8.00 20.09 11.84
N LEU A 153 8.43 19.92 10.58
CA LEU A 153 9.50 19.00 10.22
C LEU A 153 10.71 19.78 9.72
N GLY A 154 11.82 19.71 10.46
CA GLY A 154 13.10 20.27 10.08
C GLY A 154 14.02 19.20 9.48
N PHE A 155 14.75 19.51 8.42
CA PHE A 155 15.80 18.64 7.87
C PHE A 155 16.82 19.46 7.05
N VAL A 156 17.99 18.88 6.81
CA VAL A 156 19.03 19.44 5.94
C VAL A 156 19.24 18.48 4.76
N PRO A 157 18.80 18.84 3.54
CA PRO A 157 19.04 18.06 2.36
C PRO A 157 20.45 18.33 1.81
N SER A 158 21.08 17.31 1.24
CA SER A 158 22.36 17.45 0.54
C SER A 158 22.46 16.42 -0.59
N PRO A 159 23.09 16.75 -1.73
CA PRO A 159 23.35 15.78 -2.78
C PRO A 159 24.12 14.56 -2.26
N SER A 160 23.80 13.39 -2.78
CA SER A 160 24.50 12.14 -2.49
C SER A 160 24.71 11.32 -3.77
N VAL A 161 25.55 10.29 -3.71
CA VAL A 161 25.80 9.41 -4.88
C VAL A 161 24.58 8.60 -5.30
N GLU A 162 23.64 8.34 -4.38
CA GLU A 162 22.42 7.56 -4.63
C GLU A 162 21.21 8.44 -4.98
N GLY A 163 21.28 9.76 -4.74
CA GLY A 163 20.16 10.68 -4.87
C GLY A 163 20.25 11.81 -3.84
N LEU A 164 19.23 11.96 -3.01
CA LEU A 164 19.16 13.00 -1.98
C LEU A 164 19.41 12.42 -0.58
N ALA A 165 20.41 12.93 0.14
CA ALA A 165 20.58 12.62 1.56
C ALA A 165 19.89 13.67 2.42
N LEU A 166 19.12 13.22 3.41
CA LEU A 166 18.52 14.04 4.46
C LEU A 166 19.25 13.80 5.78
N ARG A 167 19.59 14.87 6.49
CA ARG A 167 20.18 14.80 7.84
C ARG A 167 19.49 15.78 8.79
N ARG A 168 19.65 15.54 10.10
CA ARG A 168 18.99 16.30 11.17
C ARG A 168 17.48 16.37 10.97
N ILE A 169 16.89 15.23 10.63
CA ILE A 169 15.45 15.09 10.40
C ILE A 169 14.77 15.11 11.77
N VAL A 170 14.13 16.23 12.10
CA VAL A 170 13.54 16.47 13.42
C VAL A 170 12.09 16.89 13.27
N LEU A 171 11.20 16.11 13.84
CA LEU A 171 9.79 16.43 14.00
C LEU A 171 9.60 17.13 15.35
N THR A 172 8.93 18.28 15.35
CA THR A 172 8.62 19.05 16.56
C THR A 172 7.11 19.25 16.68
N ALA A 173 6.53 18.83 17.80
CA ALA A 173 5.13 19.07 18.14
C ALA A 173 4.91 20.50 18.65
N GLY A 174 3.75 21.07 18.34
CA GLY A 174 3.36 22.40 18.76
C GLY A 174 2.81 22.45 20.18
N ALA A 175 1.80 23.31 20.40
CA ALA A 175 1.13 23.43 21.70
C ALA A 175 0.24 22.21 22.05
N ALA A 176 -0.09 21.39 21.07
CA ALA A 176 -0.85 20.14 21.25
C ALA A 176 0.08 18.93 21.08
N ALA A 177 -0.34 17.79 21.63
CA ALA A 177 0.26 16.50 21.29
C ALA A 177 0.08 16.20 19.79
N LEU A 178 0.89 15.28 19.28
CA LEU A 178 0.89 14.93 17.86
C LEU A 178 1.07 13.43 17.69
N HIS A 179 0.16 12.78 16.99
CA HIS A 179 0.29 11.41 16.52
C HIS A 179 0.70 11.41 15.05
N VAL A 180 1.80 10.72 14.73
CA VAL A 180 2.39 10.68 13.38
C VAL A 180 2.65 9.25 12.96
N VAL A 181 2.15 8.90 11.77
CA VAL A 181 2.32 7.57 11.18
C VAL A 181 2.81 7.68 9.75
N HIS A 182 3.87 6.92 9.46
CA HIS A 182 4.38 6.62 8.12
C HIS A 182 4.60 7.87 7.24
N PRO A 183 5.61 8.72 7.56
CA PRO A 183 6.05 9.78 6.66
C PRO A 183 6.64 9.20 5.38
N LEU A 184 6.24 9.69 4.21
CA LEU A 184 6.72 9.24 2.91
C LEU A 184 7.08 10.46 2.05
N PHE A 185 8.27 10.42 1.44
CA PHE A 185 8.76 11.49 0.57
C PHE A 185 8.48 11.16 -0.90
N ALA A 186 8.19 12.19 -1.70
CA ALA A 186 8.11 12.07 -3.15
C ALA A 186 8.77 13.26 -3.86
N SER A 187 9.60 12.97 -4.86
CA SER A 187 10.26 13.94 -5.76
C SER A 187 9.35 14.28 -6.93
N HIS A 188 9.34 15.53 -7.36
CA HIS A 188 8.54 16.02 -8.50
C HIS A 188 9.43 16.58 -9.60
N PRO A 189 9.93 15.74 -10.52
CA PRO A 189 10.68 16.20 -11.67
C PRO A 189 9.86 17.15 -12.53
N SER A 190 10.52 18.17 -13.09
CA SER A 190 9.89 19.06 -14.09
C SER A 190 9.42 18.31 -15.36
N LEU A 191 10.03 17.16 -15.64
CA LEU A 191 9.69 16.27 -16.75
C LEU A 191 9.58 14.83 -16.23
N GLY A 192 8.39 14.24 -16.35
CA GLY A 192 8.11 12.85 -15.96
C GLY A 192 7.18 12.73 -14.76
N PRO A 193 6.82 11.50 -14.36
CA PRO A 193 5.97 11.28 -13.20
C PRO A 193 6.74 11.54 -11.88
N PRO A 194 6.02 11.84 -10.78
CA PRO A 194 6.61 11.88 -9.44
C PRO A 194 7.32 10.57 -9.09
N ARG A 195 8.42 10.67 -8.33
CA ARG A 195 9.16 9.50 -7.81
C ARG A 195 8.91 9.39 -6.31
N ILE A 196 8.43 8.25 -5.86
CA ILE A 196 8.20 7.96 -4.44
C ILE A 196 9.47 7.37 -3.83
N ASP A 197 9.71 7.64 -2.55
CA ASP A 197 10.73 6.93 -1.77
C ASP A 197 10.39 5.43 -1.68
N THR A 198 11.03 4.62 -2.51
CA THR A 198 10.82 3.16 -2.54
C THR A 198 11.56 2.42 -1.43
N SER A 199 12.45 3.09 -0.71
CA SER A 199 13.13 2.51 0.45
C SER A 199 12.24 2.51 1.70
N ASP A 200 11.15 3.29 1.66
CA ASP A 200 10.22 3.51 2.76
C ASP A 200 10.97 3.81 4.07
N ALA A 201 11.87 4.81 4.02
CA ALA A 201 12.85 5.06 5.08
C ALA A 201 12.23 5.39 6.44
N PHE A 202 10.94 5.73 6.47
CA PHE A 202 10.17 6.01 7.67
C PHE A 202 8.90 5.16 7.79
N GLY A 203 8.84 4.01 7.10
CA GLY A 203 7.68 3.13 7.08
C GLY A 203 7.25 2.60 8.45
N ASP A 204 8.23 2.43 9.35
CA ASP A 204 8.07 1.96 10.73
C ASP A 204 7.75 3.08 11.73
N VAL A 205 7.63 4.34 11.29
CA VAL A 205 7.31 5.46 12.17
C VAL A 205 5.84 5.40 12.58
N ASP A 206 5.62 5.18 13.87
CA ASP A 206 4.35 5.35 14.58
C ASP A 206 4.69 5.98 15.95
N LEU A 207 4.40 7.26 16.10
CA LEU A 207 4.88 8.07 17.23
C LEU A 207 3.79 8.95 17.82
N ASP A 208 3.68 8.90 19.15
CA ASP A 208 2.98 9.88 19.95
C ASP A 208 3.97 10.88 20.57
N LEU A 209 3.91 12.13 20.14
CA LEU A 209 4.69 13.22 20.69
C LEU A 209 3.85 14.02 21.67
N ALA A 210 4.39 14.24 22.87
CA ALA A 210 3.83 15.22 23.80
C ALA A 210 3.94 16.64 23.23
N ALA A 211 3.07 17.54 23.69
CA ALA A 211 3.13 18.96 23.34
C ALA A 211 4.54 19.55 23.59
N GLY A 212 5.06 20.28 22.61
CA GLY A 212 6.39 20.89 22.63
C GLY A 212 7.57 19.92 22.52
N ALA A 213 7.33 18.61 22.39
CA ALA A 213 8.40 17.64 22.22
C ALA A 213 9.01 17.70 20.82
N ALA A 214 10.30 17.35 20.72
CA ALA A 214 11.01 17.18 19.46
C ALA A 214 11.69 15.80 19.43
N VAL A 215 11.64 15.14 18.28
CA VAL A 215 12.22 13.80 18.08
C VAL A 215 12.91 13.71 16.73
N ALA A 216 14.01 12.95 16.68
CA ALA A 216 14.66 12.61 15.43
C ALA A 216 13.89 11.47 14.73
N LEU A 217 13.49 11.66 13.48
CA LEU A 217 12.87 10.60 12.68
C LEU A 217 13.93 9.72 12.02
N GLY A 218 13.75 8.39 12.02
CA GLY A 218 14.65 7.44 11.37
C GLY A 218 16.10 7.52 11.86
N GLY A 219 16.33 7.85 13.14
CA GLY A 219 17.68 8.09 13.68
C GLY A 219 18.30 9.43 13.26
N GLY A 220 17.53 10.30 12.60
CA GLY A 220 17.91 11.66 12.23
C GLY A 220 18.56 11.79 10.86
N ALA A 221 18.62 10.72 10.06
CA ALA A 221 19.15 10.74 8.70
C ALA A 221 18.49 9.68 7.82
N ALA A 222 18.39 9.96 6.53
CA ALA A 222 17.91 9.04 5.50
C ALA A 222 18.58 9.36 4.15
N VAL A 223 18.62 8.37 3.25
CA VAL A 223 19.00 8.58 1.86
C VAL A 223 17.77 8.22 1.02
N LEU A 224 17.40 9.09 0.08
CA LEU A 224 16.28 8.91 -0.84
C LEU A 224 16.85 8.61 -2.24
N PRO A 225 16.94 7.33 -2.63
CA PRO A 225 17.56 6.95 -3.88
C PRO A 225 16.77 7.46 -5.09
N GLY A 226 17.47 7.98 -6.10
CA GLY A 226 16.88 8.46 -7.36
C GLY A 226 16.15 9.82 -7.26
N PHE A 227 16.18 10.48 -6.10
CA PHE A 227 15.68 11.85 -5.94
C PHE A 227 16.75 12.84 -6.45
N ASP A 228 16.38 13.70 -7.38
CA ASP A 228 17.27 14.77 -7.85
C ASP A 228 17.26 15.92 -6.84
N PRO A 229 18.41 16.41 -6.35
CA PRO A 229 18.46 17.54 -5.41
C PRO A 229 17.85 18.85 -5.93
N GLY A 230 17.64 18.99 -7.25
CA GLY A 230 16.97 20.12 -7.86
C GLY A 230 15.44 19.99 -7.97
N ASP A 231 14.89 18.79 -7.72
CA ASP A 231 13.44 18.57 -7.80
C ASP A 231 12.75 19.06 -6.51
N PRO A 232 11.58 19.72 -6.61
CA PRO A 232 10.72 19.94 -5.46
C PRO A 232 10.25 18.62 -4.87
N ILE A 233 10.01 18.59 -3.56
CA ILE A 233 9.50 17.41 -2.86
C ILE A 233 8.13 17.65 -2.23
N THR A 234 7.36 16.58 -2.09
CA THR A 234 6.20 16.52 -1.19
C THR A 234 6.44 15.52 -0.08
N ILE A 235 5.83 15.77 1.07
CA ILE A 235 5.86 14.86 2.23
C ILE A 235 4.43 14.43 2.50
N HIS A 236 4.23 13.12 2.59
CA HIS A 236 2.96 12.46 2.81
C HIS A 236 2.98 11.80 4.19
N PHE A 237 1.86 11.82 4.90
CA PHE A 237 1.71 11.09 6.16
C PHE A 237 0.45 10.26 6.08
N ARG A 238 0.53 8.97 6.40
CA ARG A 238 -0.68 8.14 6.56
C ARG A 238 -1.59 8.72 7.64
N THR A 239 -1.01 9.18 8.74
CA THR A 239 -1.73 9.86 9.82
C THR A 239 -0.90 11.02 10.36
N LEU A 240 -1.55 12.17 10.53
CA LEU A 240 -0.99 13.34 11.19
C LEU A 240 -2.10 14.07 11.95
N GLU A 241 -2.23 13.75 13.23
CA GLU A 241 -3.36 14.19 14.04
C GLU A 241 -2.90 14.79 15.38
N ALA A 242 -3.63 15.80 15.84
CA ALA A 242 -3.54 16.20 17.24
C ALA A 242 -4.59 15.36 17.99
N PRO A 243 -4.19 14.43 18.87
CA PRO A 243 -5.13 13.62 19.63
C PRO A 243 -5.98 14.45 20.60
#